data_AF-A0A4P1QRF8-F1
#
_entry.id   AF-A0A4P1QRF8-F1
#
_cell.length_a   1.000
_cell.length_b   1.000
_cell.length_c   1.000
_cell.angle_alpha   90.00
_cell.angle_beta   90.00
_cell.angle_gamma   90.00
#
_symmetry.space_group_name_H-M   'P 1'
#
loop_
_entity.id
_entity.type
_entity.pdbx_description
1 polymer ?
#
loop_
_entity_poly.entity_id
_entity_poly.type
_entity_poly.pdbx_seq_one_letter_code
_entity_poly.pdbx_strand_id
1 'polypeptide(L)'
;MGDPIAAQELSSLSLNDAVSPTHVPNAEFSDRVPIRSIISRPDGGSGLTGQKARIGGWVKTGRKADKDAFAFLELNDGTSAGNLQVIVEASVYELGELVAMGTCVVVDGLLKIPPSGTRQRVELRVEKVIHVGPVDPAKYPLPKTKLTLEFLRDFVHLRSRTNTISAVARIRNALAFATHTFFNKHGFRYVHTPIITTREGTNTEADVEAAKLLVKEKWDIVSQLKAAKASKQEIGAAVVELKKAKDNVSKLSHMHVLLVVYIPLDQHSVLVPKVGELIGGSQREERLDVIQQRLRDIGLPPEPYEWYLDLRRFGTVQHAGFGLGFERMIIFATGLENIRDVIPFPRYPGRADL
;
A
#
# COMPACT_ATOMS: atom_id res chain seq x y z
N MET A 1 -9.54 -5.30 -31.83
CA MET A 1 -9.27 -3.86 -31.58
C MET A 1 -10.03 -3.50 -30.33
N GLY A 2 -9.32 -3.24 -29.22
CA GLY A 2 -9.96 -2.89 -27.95
C GLY A 2 -10.46 -1.46 -27.99
N ASP A 3 -11.70 -1.25 -27.58
CA ASP A 3 -12.38 0.04 -27.65
C ASP A 3 -11.63 1.10 -26.81
N PRO A 4 -11.09 2.17 -27.42
CA PRO A 4 -10.40 3.25 -26.68
C PRO A 4 -11.34 4.01 -25.73
N ILE A 5 -12.65 3.79 -25.84
CA ILE A 5 -13.71 4.39 -25.01
C ILE A 5 -13.61 3.91 -23.55
N ALA A 6 -13.30 2.63 -23.30
CA ALA A 6 -13.26 2.08 -21.93
C ALA A 6 -12.13 2.70 -21.07
N ALA A 7 -11.00 3.05 -21.68
CA ALA A 7 -9.88 3.71 -21.00
C ALA A 7 -10.18 5.19 -20.70
N GLN A 8 -10.91 5.88 -21.59
CA GLN A 8 -11.36 7.25 -21.37
C GLN A 8 -12.45 7.33 -20.29
N GLU A 9 -13.41 6.41 -20.27
CA GLU A 9 -14.45 6.36 -19.23
C GLU A 9 -13.87 6.09 -17.83
N LEU A 10 -12.89 5.21 -17.70
CA LEU A 10 -12.18 4.97 -16.43
C LEU A 10 -11.35 6.19 -15.98
N SER A 11 -10.79 6.96 -16.92
CA SER A 11 -10.06 8.20 -16.62
C SER A 11 -10.99 9.36 -16.22
N SER A 12 -12.25 9.30 -16.66
CA SER A 12 -13.29 10.30 -16.35
C SER A 12 -13.97 10.10 -15.00
N LEU A 13 -13.72 8.98 -14.30
CA LEU A 13 -14.17 8.75 -12.93
C LEU A 13 -13.31 9.58 -11.95
N SER A 14 -13.47 10.89 -12.04
CA SER A 14 -13.12 11.84 -11.01
C SER A 14 -13.98 11.53 -9.78
N LEU A 15 -13.35 11.26 -8.64
CA LEU A 15 -14.03 11.18 -7.34
C LEU A 15 -14.67 12.52 -6.91
N ASN A 16 -14.58 13.57 -7.74
CA ASN A 16 -14.86 14.97 -7.38
C ASN A 16 -15.99 15.61 -8.19
N ASP A 17 -16.76 14.87 -8.99
CA ASP A 17 -17.82 15.46 -9.83
C ASP A 17 -19.13 15.75 -9.07
N ALA A 18 -19.10 15.72 -7.74
CA ALA A 18 -20.21 16.16 -6.92
C ALA A 18 -20.19 17.69 -6.74
N VAL A 19 -21.35 18.33 -6.95
CA VAL A 19 -21.61 19.73 -6.55
C VAL A 19 -21.13 19.91 -5.11
N SER A 20 -20.15 20.79 -4.91
CA SER A 20 -19.61 21.03 -3.58
C SER A 20 -20.72 21.59 -2.68
N PRO A 21 -21.09 20.92 -1.57
CA PRO A 21 -22.21 21.35 -0.75
C PRO A 21 -21.99 22.78 -0.24
N THR A 22 -23.06 23.57 -0.16
CA THR A 22 -23.01 24.94 0.40
C THR A 22 -22.80 24.95 1.90
N HIS A 23 -22.94 23.79 2.55
CA HIS A 23 -22.82 23.63 3.99
C HIS A 23 -21.65 22.72 4.36
N VAL A 24 -21.13 22.92 5.57
CA VAL A 24 -20.17 22.02 6.19
C VAL A 24 -20.79 20.62 6.27
N PRO A 25 -20.21 19.60 5.61
CA PRO A 25 -20.82 18.27 5.59
C PRO A 25 -20.55 17.57 6.92
N ASN A 26 -21.63 17.13 7.58
CA ASN A 26 -21.52 16.24 8.74
C ASN A 26 -21.06 14.87 8.27
N ALA A 27 -20.15 14.23 9.02
CA ALA A 27 -19.87 12.82 8.77
C ALA A 27 -21.10 12.00 9.19
N GLU A 28 -21.47 11.00 8.38
CA GLU A 28 -22.66 10.18 8.58
C GLU A 28 -22.72 9.52 9.97
N PHE A 29 -21.55 9.16 10.52
CA PHE A 29 -21.41 8.46 11.80
C PHE A 29 -20.63 9.26 12.85
N SER A 30 -20.47 10.57 12.67
CA SER A 30 -19.75 11.42 13.62
C SER A 30 -20.14 12.89 13.49
N ASP A 31 -20.25 13.58 14.63
CA ASP A 31 -20.40 15.04 14.67
C ASP A 31 -19.16 15.80 14.14
N ARG A 32 -18.08 15.08 13.83
CA ARG A 32 -16.86 15.67 13.29
C ARG A 32 -16.96 15.86 11.79
N VAL A 33 -16.35 16.94 11.32
CA VAL A 33 -16.23 17.27 9.91
C VAL A 33 -14.87 16.79 9.41
N PRO A 34 -14.82 15.90 8.39
CA PRO A 34 -13.56 15.46 7.80
C PRO A 34 -12.81 16.64 7.18
N ILE A 35 -11.53 16.80 7.49
CA ILE A 35 -10.72 17.92 6.99
C ILE A 35 -10.70 17.96 5.46
N ARG A 36 -10.63 16.78 4.80
CA ARG A 36 -10.69 16.67 3.33
C ARG A 36 -11.92 17.38 2.74
N SER A 37 -13.06 17.35 3.43
CA SER A 37 -14.32 17.90 2.94
C SER A 37 -14.32 19.43 2.91
N ILE A 38 -13.38 20.05 3.62
CA ILE A 38 -13.15 21.50 3.64
C ILE A 38 -12.06 21.84 2.63
N ILE A 39 -10.86 21.27 2.80
CA ILE A 39 -9.67 21.77 2.11
C ILE A 39 -9.51 21.24 0.68
N SER A 40 -10.14 20.11 0.33
CA SER A 40 -10.07 19.51 -1.01
C SER A 40 -11.15 20.02 -1.97
N ARG A 41 -11.99 20.96 -1.52
CA ARG A 41 -12.97 21.63 -2.39
C ARG A 41 -12.26 22.45 -3.48
N PRO A 42 -12.90 22.70 -4.64
CA PRO A 42 -12.34 23.56 -5.69
C PRO A 42 -11.97 24.96 -5.19
N ASP A 43 -12.82 25.53 -4.33
CA ASP A 43 -12.63 26.82 -3.66
C ASP A 43 -11.63 26.78 -2.48
N GLY A 44 -11.16 25.58 -2.10
CA GLY A 44 -10.27 25.35 -0.96
C GLY A 44 -10.92 25.61 0.40
N GLY A 45 -12.26 25.60 0.46
CA GLY A 45 -13.04 25.77 1.68
C GLY A 45 -13.52 27.19 1.94
N SER A 46 -13.18 28.18 1.09
CA SER A 46 -13.59 29.57 1.31
C SER A 46 -15.11 29.76 1.28
N GLY A 47 -15.85 28.99 0.49
CA GLY A 47 -17.32 29.00 0.47
C GLY A 47 -17.98 28.49 1.75
N LEU A 48 -17.22 27.90 2.68
CA LEU A 48 -17.70 27.45 3.99
C LEU A 48 -17.45 28.47 5.11
N THR A 49 -16.93 29.66 4.77
CA THR A 49 -16.64 30.73 5.73
C THR A 49 -17.91 31.14 6.49
N GLY A 50 -17.75 31.40 7.79
CA GLY A 50 -18.86 31.77 8.69
C GLY A 50 -19.64 30.57 9.23
N GLN A 51 -19.29 29.35 8.83
CA GLN A 51 -19.93 28.14 9.34
C GLN A 51 -19.14 27.53 10.49
N LYS A 52 -19.85 26.93 11.44
CA LYS A 52 -19.25 26.19 12.55
C LYS A 52 -18.86 24.79 12.11
N ALA A 53 -17.74 24.30 12.62
CA ALA A 53 -17.27 22.95 12.38
C ALA A 53 -16.60 22.36 13.62
N ARG A 54 -16.90 21.10 13.90
CA ARG A 54 -16.16 20.29 14.87
C ARG A 54 -15.06 19.54 14.16
N ILE A 55 -13.80 19.89 14.41
CA ILE A 55 -12.65 19.26 13.78
C ILE A 55 -11.88 18.47 14.81
N GLY A 56 -11.42 17.28 14.45
CA GLY A 56 -10.49 16.53 15.29
C GLY A 56 -9.41 15.85 14.47
N GLY A 57 -8.21 15.74 15.03
CA GLY A 57 -7.05 15.14 14.37
C GLY A 57 -5.80 15.24 15.23
N TRP A 58 -4.65 15.05 14.59
CA TRP A 58 -3.35 15.15 15.24
C TRP A 58 -2.58 16.38 14.76
N VAL A 59 -1.97 17.09 15.70
CA VAL A 59 -1.15 18.26 15.43
C VAL A 59 0.11 17.83 14.69
N LYS A 60 0.28 18.33 13.47
CA LYS A 60 1.47 18.09 12.63
C LYS A 60 2.56 19.13 12.88
N THR A 61 2.13 20.38 13.09
CA THR A 61 2.97 21.48 13.52
C THR A 61 2.17 22.36 14.48
N GLY A 62 2.69 22.63 15.66
CA GLY A 62 2.15 23.62 16.58
C GLY A 62 3.18 24.71 16.87
N ARG A 63 2.75 25.96 16.97
CA ARG A 63 3.59 27.08 17.43
C ARG A 63 2.73 28.11 18.15
N LYS A 64 3.24 28.67 19.24
CA LYS A 64 2.69 29.88 19.85
C LYS A 64 3.13 31.10 19.07
N ALA A 65 2.32 32.15 19.08
CA ALA A 65 2.56 33.40 18.36
C ALA A 65 2.09 34.59 19.21
N ASP A 66 2.57 35.77 18.83
CA ASP A 66 2.25 37.05 19.48
C ASP A 66 2.39 37.00 21.00
N LYS A 67 3.61 36.77 21.49
CA LYS A 67 3.93 36.63 22.93
C LYS A 67 3.00 35.65 23.65
N ASP A 68 2.76 34.50 23.02
CA ASP A 68 1.88 33.44 23.53
C ASP A 68 0.39 33.83 23.65
N ALA A 69 -0.08 34.87 22.95
CA ALA A 69 -1.50 35.24 22.93
C ALA A 69 -2.37 34.19 22.21
N PHE A 70 -1.82 33.48 21.23
CA PHE A 70 -2.51 32.40 20.51
C PHE A 70 -1.53 31.38 19.93
N ALA A 71 -2.04 30.22 19.54
CA ALA A 71 -1.29 29.15 18.87
C ALA A 71 -1.83 28.88 17.47
N PHE A 72 -0.92 28.67 16.52
CA PHE A 72 -1.21 28.08 15.22
C PHE A 72 -0.97 26.58 15.27
N LEU A 73 -1.98 25.79 14.93
CA LEU A 73 -1.91 24.35 14.78
C LEU A 73 -2.19 23.99 13.32
N GLU A 74 -1.32 23.18 12.73
CA GLU A 74 -1.63 22.45 11.50
C GLU A 74 -2.19 21.09 11.88
N LEU A 75 -3.49 20.92 11.69
CA LEU A 75 -4.21 19.72 12.09
C LEU A 75 -4.41 18.78 10.90
N ASN A 76 -4.19 17.48 11.09
CA ASN A 76 -4.45 16.46 10.08
C ASN A 76 -5.21 15.29 10.71
N ASP A 77 -6.24 14.81 10.03
CA ASP A 77 -7.10 13.71 10.47
C ASP A 77 -6.90 12.42 9.63
N GLY A 78 -5.92 12.43 8.72
CA GLY A 78 -5.61 11.34 7.80
C GLY A 78 -6.45 11.30 6.53
N THR A 79 -7.55 12.07 6.45
CA THR A 79 -8.52 12.00 5.35
C THR A 79 -8.00 12.60 4.04
N SER A 80 -7.01 13.49 4.12
CA SER A 80 -6.31 14.10 2.98
C SER A 80 -4.82 14.31 3.26
N ALA A 81 -4.06 14.61 2.21
CA ALA A 81 -2.65 14.99 2.34
C ALA A 81 -2.45 16.39 2.96
N GLY A 82 -3.41 17.29 2.77
CA GLY A 82 -3.35 18.66 3.30
C GLY A 82 -3.74 18.73 4.77
N ASN A 83 -3.31 19.81 5.43
CA ASN A 83 -3.63 20.13 6.82
C ASN A 83 -4.62 21.30 6.87
N LEU A 84 -5.46 21.35 7.90
CA LEU A 84 -6.26 22.53 8.22
C LEU A 84 -5.50 23.39 9.23
N GLN A 85 -5.40 24.69 8.96
CA GLN A 85 -4.90 25.65 9.95
C GLN A 85 -5.98 25.89 11.00
N VAL A 86 -5.63 25.68 12.25
CA VAL A 86 -6.48 25.87 13.43
C VAL A 86 -5.79 26.87 14.35
N ILE A 87 -6.53 27.87 14.82
CA ILE A 87 -6.01 28.91 15.70
C ILE A 87 -6.75 28.88 17.01
N VAL A 88 -5.98 28.80 18.09
CA VAL A 88 -6.48 28.73 19.47
C VAL A 88 -5.93 29.91 20.25
N GLU A 89 -6.79 30.74 20.82
CA GLU A 89 -6.39 31.85 21.68
C GLU A 89 -6.09 31.34 23.10
N ALA A 90 -5.16 31.99 23.80
CA ALA A 90 -4.82 31.64 25.18
C ALA A 90 -6.00 31.84 26.16
N SER A 91 -6.96 32.69 25.79
CA SER A 91 -8.24 32.89 26.49
C SER A 91 -9.17 31.66 26.40
N VAL A 92 -8.98 30.79 25.41
CA VAL A 92 -9.84 29.63 25.15
C VAL A 92 -9.28 28.36 25.81
N TYR A 93 -7.97 28.15 25.79
CA TYR A 93 -7.33 26.96 26.35
C TYR A 93 -5.83 27.16 26.61
N GLU A 94 -5.24 26.31 27.46
CA GLU A 94 -3.80 26.31 27.71
C GLU A 94 -2.98 25.87 26.48
N LEU A 95 -2.30 26.82 25.84
CA LEU A 95 -1.60 26.59 24.57
C LEU A 95 -0.44 25.58 24.69
N GLY A 96 0.16 25.45 25.87
CA GLY A 96 1.28 24.54 26.11
C GLY A 96 0.92 23.07 25.87
N GLU A 97 -0.31 22.68 26.20
CA GLU A 97 -0.80 21.31 26.02
C GLU A 97 -1.10 20.95 24.57
N LEU A 98 -1.26 21.95 23.69
CA LEU A 98 -1.75 21.75 22.32
C LEU A 98 -0.63 21.66 21.27
N VAL A 99 0.47 22.39 21.47
CA VAL A 99 1.45 22.65 20.41
C VAL A 99 2.36 21.46 20.09
N ALA A 100 2.45 20.47 20.98
CA ALA A 100 3.31 19.31 20.77
C ALA A 100 2.85 18.49 19.56
N MET A 101 3.81 18.14 18.68
CA MET A 101 3.54 17.29 17.52
C MET A 101 3.00 15.93 17.96
N GLY A 102 1.98 15.44 17.26
CA GLY A 102 1.31 14.19 17.61
C GLY A 102 0.22 14.33 18.67
N THR A 103 0.03 15.51 19.26
CA THR A 103 -1.09 15.78 20.17
C THR A 103 -2.41 15.61 19.43
N CYS A 104 -3.31 14.82 20.00
CA CYS A 104 -4.68 14.68 19.51
C CYS A 104 -5.50 15.86 20.02
N VAL A 105 -6.26 16.52 19.16
CA VAL A 105 -7.18 17.58 19.55
C VAL A 105 -8.54 17.37 18.90
N VAL A 106 -9.60 17.72 19.62
CA VAL A 106 -10.95 17.91 19.07
C VAL A 106 -11.45 19.28 19.50
N VAL A 107 -11.87 20.09 18.54
CA VAL A 107 -12.23 21.50 18.73
C VAL A 107 -13.52 21.84 17.98
N ASP A 108 -14.34 22.69 18.58
CA ASP A 108 -15.42 23.41 17.89
C ASP A 108 -14.89 24.80 17.52
N GLY A 109 -15.15 25.23 16.29
CA GLY A 109 -14.72 26.55 15.85
C GLY A 109 -15.47 27.07 14.63
N LEU A 110 -15.13 28.30 14.26
CA LEU A 110 -15.70 29.02 13.12
C LEU A 110 -14.70 29.06 11.97
N LEU A 111 -15.13 28.68 10.77
CA LEU A 111 -14.31 28.79 9.56
C LEU A 111 -14.21 30.26 9.14
N LYS A 112 -12.98 30.73 8.90
CA LYS A 112 -12.69 32.10 8.47
C LYS A 112 -11.75 32.12 7.28
N ILE A 113 -11.85 33.21 6.51
CA ILE A 113 -10.84 33.55 5.50
C ILE A 113 -9.61 34.09 6.25
N PRO A 114 -8.42 33.54 6.03
CA PRO A 114 -7.21 34.06 6.64
C PRO A 114 -6.83 35.43 6.02
N PRO A 115 -5.97 36.23 6.67
CA PRO A 115 -5.55 37.53 6.14
C PRO A 115 -4.95 37.44 4.73
N SER A 116 -5.09 38.51 3.95
CA SER A 116 -4.57 38.61 2.58
C SER A 116 -3.07 38.31 2.53
N GLY A 117 -2.64 37.51 1.54
CA GLY A 117 -1.23 37.13 1.36
C GLY A 117 -0.81 35.83 2.05
N THR A 118 -1.75 35.14 2.72
CA THR A 118 -1.51 33.78 3.24
C THR A 118 -1.78 32.72 2.16
N ARG A 119 -1.07 31.59 2.26
CA ARG A 119 -1.22 30.46 1.31
C ARG A 119 -2.50 29.67 1.58
N GLN A 120 -2.98 29.65 2.82
CA GLN A 120 -4.21 28.95 3.19
C GLN A 120 -5.42 29.72 2.65
N ARG A 121 -6.45 29.00 2.19
CA ARG A 121 -7.72 29.61 1.72
C ARG A 121 -8.79 29.69 2.81
N VAL A 122 -8.62 28.92 3.87
CA VAL A 122 -9.52 28.84 5.02
C VAL A 122 -8.72 28.45 6.27
N GLU A 123 -9.14 28.96 7.42
CA GLU A 123 -8.65 28.58 8.74
C GLU A 123 -9.82 28.39 9.72
N LEU A 124 -9.62 27.62 10.78
CA LEU A 124 -10.58 27.44 11.86
C LEU A 124 -10.16 28.27 13.08
N ARG A 125 -11.01 29.20 13.52
CA ARG A 125 -10.85 29.91 14.81
C ARG A 125 -11.59 29.14 15.87
N VAL A 126 -10.87 28.63 16.86
CA VAL A 126 -11.46 27.76 17.89
C VAL A 126 -12.28 28.59 18.88
N GLU A 127 -13.52 28.16 19.09
CA GLU A 127 -14.42 28.69 20.12
C GLU A 127 -14.38 27.83 21.39
N LYS A 128 -14.14 26.52 21.23
CA LYS A 128 -14.11 25.57 22.34
C LYS A 128 -13.18 24.39 22.05
N VAL A 129 -12.33 24.04 23.00
CA VAL A 129 -11.59 22.78 23.00
C VAL A 129 -12.42 21.70 23.70
N ILE A 130 -12.62 20.57 23.04
CA ILE A 130 -13.47 19.47 23.52
C ILE A 130 -12.62 18.36 24.13
N HIS A 131 -11.49 18.05 23.49
CA HIS A 131 -10.62 16.97 23.91
C HIS A 131 -9.18 17.26 23.54
N VAL A 132 -8.27 16.92 24.45
CA VAL A 132 -6.82 16.94 24.24
C VAL A 132 -6.25 15.60 24.70
N GLY A 133 -5.55 14.92 23.78
CA GLY A 133 -4.73 13.76 24.06
C GLY A 133 -3.26 14.18 23.93
N PRO A 134 -2.61 14.64 25.02
CA PRO A 134 -1.28 15.22 24.95
C PRO A 134 -0.23 14.17 24.62
N VAL A 135 0.90 14.64 24.09
CA VAL A 135 2.06 13.81 23.78
C VAL A 135 3.27 14.36 24.49
N ASP A 136 4.01 13.48 25.18
CA ASP A 136 5.34 13.78 25.70
C ASP A 136 6.33 13.89 24.53
N PRO A 137 6.85 15.10 24.21
CA PRO A 137 7.73 15.30 23.08
C PRO A 137 9.06 14.53 23.22
N ALA A 138 9.48 14.22 24.44
CA ALA A 138 10.71 13.48 24.69
C ALA A 138 10.59 11.98 24.38
N LYS A 139 9.37 11.43 24.39
CA LYS A 139 9.09 10.01 24.14
C LYS A 139 8.48 9.74 22.77
N TYR A 140 8.02 10.77 22.07
CA TYR A 140 7.37 10.60 20.77
C TYR A 140 8.37 10.23 19.68
N PRO A 141 8.25 9.05 19.04
CA PRO A 141 9.30 8.53 18.15
C PRO A 141 9.30 9.16 16.75
N LEU A 142 8.34 10.05 16.45
CA LEU A 142 8.23 10.71 15.14
C LEU A 142 8.58 12.19 15.27
N PRO A 143 9.87 12.55 15.26
CA PRO A 143 10.28 13.94 15.31
C PRO A 143 9.91 14.69 14.03
N LYS A 144 9.98 16.02 14.07
CA LYS A 144 9.68 16.91 12.94
C LYS A 144 10.76 16.90 11.83
N THR A 145 11.77 16.04 11.94
CA THR A 145 12.86 15.93 10.96
C THR A 145 12.47 15.02 9.80
N LYS A 146 13.28 15.04 8.74
CA LYS A 146 13.10 14.08 7.64
C LYS A 146 13.47 12.68 8.13
N LEU A 147 12.48 11.79 8.14
CA LEU A 147 12.64 10.39 8.54
C LEU A 147 12.90 9.52 7.30
N THR A 148 13.78 8.54 7.44
CA THR A 148 14.00 7.50 6.43
C THR A 148 12.89 6.45 6.51
N LEU A 149 12.64 5.73 5.40
CA LEU A 149 11.68 4.64 5.41
C LEU A 149 12.16 3.49 6.30
N GLU A 150 13.47 3.27 6.36
CA GLU A 150 14.13 2.31 7.25
C GLU A 150 13.78 2.57 8.72
N PHE A 151 13.95 3.80 9.19
CA PHE A 151 13.58 4.18 10.57
C PHE A 151 12.09 3.97 10.84
N LEU A 152 11.23 4.30 9.88
CA LEU A 152 9.78 4.12 10.04
C LEU A 152 9.35 2.66 10.15
N ARG A 153 10.16 1.69 9.69
CA ARG A 153 9.86 0.25 9.82
C ARG A 153 10.02 -0.27 11.25
N ASP A 154 10.69 0.46 12.14
CA ASP A 154 10.73 0.12 13.57
C ASP A 154 9.50 0.64 14.33
N PHE A 155 8.74 1.56 13.72
CA PHE A 155 7.52 2.15 14.27
C PHE A 155 6.30 1.93 13.36
N VAL A 156 6.10 0.70 12.89
CA VAL A 156 5.02 0.33 11.94
C VAL A 156 3.61 0.73 12.41
N HIS A 157 3.38 0.75 13.72
CA HIS A 157 2.12 1.16 14.34
C HIS A 157 1.87 2.66 14.34
N LEU A 158 2.91 3.50 14.18
CA LEU A 158 2.81 4.96 14.15
C LEU A 158 3.12 5.58 12.78
N ARG A 159 3.88 4.89 11.93
CA ARG A 159 4.39 5.46 10.66
C ARG A 159 3.29 5.95 9.72
N SER A 160 2.07 5.43 9.81
CA SER A 160 0.90 5.92 9.05
C SER A 160 0.57 7.38 9.33
N ARG A 161 1.04 7.96 10.45
CA ARG A 161 0.93 9.39 10.76
C ARG A 161 1.91 10.27 9.98
N THR A 162 2.84 9.70 9.22
CA THR A 162 3.76 10.44 8.35
C THR A 162 3.17 10.68 6.96
N ASN A 163 3.65 11.71 6.27
CA ASN A 163 3.05 12.14 5.00
C ASN A 163 3.14 11.04 3.93
N THR A 164 4.32 10.43 3.76
CA THR A 164 4.55 9.38 2.77
C THR A 164 3.70 8.15 3.03
N ILE A 165 3.76 7.56 4.23
CA ILE A 165 3.03 6.31 4.52
C ILE A 165 1.51 6.55 4.55
N SER A 166 1.04 7.72 5.02
CA SER A 166 -0.39 8.06 4.93
C SER A 166 -0.88 8.12 3.47
N ALA A 167 -0.05 8.64 2.55
CA ALA A 167 -0.37 8.69 1.13
C ALA A 167 -0.43 7.28 0.53
N VAL A 168 0.53 6.43 0.86
CA VAL A 168 0.55 5.02 0.45
C VAL A 168 -0.69 4.28 0.95
N ALA A 169 -1.10 4.49 2.20
CA ALA A 169 -2.32 3.88 2.75
C ALA A 169 -3.59 4.31 1.98
N ARG A 170 -3.72 5.60 1.64
CA ARG A 170 -4.84 6.10 0.81
C ARG A 170 -4.82 5.52 -0.60
N ILE A 171 -3.64 5.43 -1.24
CA ILE A 171 -3.47 4.83 -2.56
C ILE A 171 -3.82 3.33 -2.53
N ARG A 172 -3.33 2.58 -1.53
CA ARG A 172 -3.68 1.18 -1.32
C ARG A 172 -5.19 0.99 -1.23
N ASN A 173 -5.88 1.82 -0.43
CA ASN A 173 -7.33 1.77 -0.31
C ASN A 173 -8.04 2.02 -1.66
N ALA A 174 -7.64 3.06 -2.38
CA ALA A 174 -8.22 3.39 -3.68
C ALA A 174 -8.02 2.26 -4.70
N LEU A 175 -6.81 1.67 -4.75
CA LEU A 175 -6.49 0.55 -5.62
C LEU A 175 -7.28 -0.71 -5.26
N ALA A 176 -7.43 -1.03 -3.96
CA ALA A 176 -8.25 -2.17 -3.53
C ALA A 176 -9.70 -2.00 -3.99
N PHE A 177 -10.28 -0.83 -3.75
CA PHE A 177 -11.65 -0.52 -4.15
C PHE A 177 -11.82 -0.54 -5.68
N ALA A 178 -10.86 0.01 -6.42
CA ALA A 178 -10.86 -0.01 -7.88
C ALA A 178 -10.80 -1.43 -8.44
N THR A 179 -9.96 -2.30 -7.87
CA THR A 179 -9.87 -3.72 -8.27
C THR A 179 -11.20 -4.43 -8.07
N HIS A 180 -11.83 -4.29 -6.89
CA HIS A 180 -13.15 -4.89 -6.64
C HIS A 180 -14.23 -4.32 -7.56
N THR A 181 -14.23 -3.00 -7.77
CA THR A 181 -15.18 -2.33 -8.66
C THR A 181 -15.04 -2.83 -10.10
N PHE A 182 -13.81 -2.96 -10.60
CA PHE A 182 -13.54 -3.47 -11.93
C PHE A 182 -14.13 -4.87 -12.12
N PHE A 183 -13.79 -5.81 -11.24
CA PHE A 183 -14.30 -7.18 -11.36
C PHE A 183 -15.82 -7.27 -11.21
N ASN A 184 -16.41 -6.52 -10.27
CA ASN A 184 -17.85 -6.50 -10.07
C ASN A 184 -18.61 -5.94 -11.29
N LYS A 185 -18.11 -4.86 -11.91
CA LYS A 185 -18.69 -4.28 -13.13
C LYS A 185 -18.63 -5.23 -14.34
N HIS A 186 -17.68 -6.16 -14.36
CA HIS A 186 -17.53 -7.15 -15.43
C HIS A 186 -18.16 -8.51 -15.09
N GLY A 187 -19.03 -8.58 -14.09
CA GLY A 187 -19.79 -9.78 -13.75
C GLY A 187 -19.01 -10.87 -13.02
N PHE A 188 -17.77 -10.60 -12.59
CA PHE A 188 -17.00 -11.54 -11.79
C PHE A 188 -17.57 -11.64 -10.37
N ARG A 189 -17.35 -12.80 -9.74
CA ARG A 189 -17.73 -13.06 -8.35
C ARG A 189 -16.49 -13.13 -7.48
N TYR A 190 -16.57 -12.48 -6.32
CA TYR A 190 -15.51 -12.55 -5.33
C TYR A 190 -15.63 -13.86 -4.55
N VAL A 191 -14.60 -14.70 -4.63
CA VAL A 191 -14.57 -16.03 -4.01
C VAL A 191 -13.47 -16.06 -2.95
N HIS A 192 -13.83 -16.43 -1.72
CA HIS A 192 -12.89 -16.64 -0.64
C HIS A 192 -12.33 -18.07 -0.70
N THR A 193 -11.09 -18.22 -1.19
CA THR A 193 -10.39 -19.50 -1.21
C THR A 193 -9.77 -19.83 0.16
N PRO A 194 -9.61 -21.12 0.52
CA PRO A 194 -8.98 -21.51 1.79
C PRO A 194 -7.55 -20.94 1.93
N ILE A 195 -7.23 -20.41 3.11
CA ILE A 195 -5.88 -19.94 3.46
C ILE A 195 -5.05 -21.09 4.04
N ILE A 196 -5.66 -21.93 4.87
CA ILE A 196 -5.03 -23.14 5.40
C ILE A 196 -5.10 -24.23 4.32
N THR A 197 -3.96 -24.84 4.03
CA THR A 197 -3.84 -25.94 3.06
C THR A 197 -3.16 -27.12 3.74
N THR A 198 -3.62 -28.34 3.44
CA THR A 198 -2.97 -29.59 3.86
C THR A 198 -1.74 -29.92 3.02
N ARG A 199 -1.44 -29.09 2.01
CA ARG A 199 -0.31 -29.29 1.11
C ARG A 199 0.91 -28.51 1.56
N GLU A 200 2.01 -29.21 1.72
CA GLU A 200 3.35 -28.61 1.67
C GLU A 200 3.63 -28.16 0.23
N GLY A 201 4.35 -27.04 0.05
CA GLY A 201 4.72 -26.57 -1.28
C GLY A 201 5.46 -27.67 -2.04
N THR A 202 5.30 -27.74 -3.36
CA THR A 202 6.03 -28.72 -4.20
C THR A 202 7.55 -28.55 -4.15
N ASN A 203 8.03 -27.43 -3.60
CA ASN A 203 9.43 -27.21 -3.30
C ASN A 203 9.68 -27.78 -1.91
N THR A 204 10.30 -28.94 -1.86
CA THR A 204 10.77 -29.54 -0.63
C THR A 204 11.85 -28.65 0.00
N GLU A 205 12.09 -28.81 1.30
CA GLU A 205 13.25 -28.19 1.95
C GLU A 205 14.57 -28.56 1.22
N ALA A 206 14.62 -29.76 0.63
CA ALA A 206 15.72 -30.20 -0.21
C ALA A 206 15.87 -29.39 -1.52
N ASP A 207 14.79 -28.98 -2.17
CA ASP A 207 14.83 -28.14 -3.39
C ASP A 207 15.35 -26.73 -3.07
N VAL A 208 14.91 -26.19 -1.92
CA VAL A 208 15.39 -24.89 -1.43
C VAL A 208 16.87 -24.97 -1.07
N GLU A 209 17.30 -26.07 -0.44
CA GLU A 209 18.70 -26.27 -0.05
C GLU A 209 19.60 -26.52 -1.26
N ALA A 210 19.16 -27.30 -2.25
CA ALA A 210 19.85 -27.50 -3.51
C ALA A 210 20.03 -26.17 -4.27
N ALA A 211 18.99 -25.33 -4.30
CA ALA A 211 19.07 -24.01 -4.91
C ALA A 211 20.03 -23.06 -4.17
N LYS A 212 20.09 -23.10 -2.84
CA LYS A 212 21.10 -22.35 -2.06
C LYS A 212 22.51 -22.84 -2.33
N LEU A 213 22.71 -24.16 -2.46
CA LEU A 213 24.01 -24.73 -2.79
C LEU A 213 24.48 -24.23 -4.17
N LEU A 214 23.58 -24.18 -5.14
CA LEU A 214 23.84 -23.61 -6.46
C LEU A 214 24.24 -22.13 -6.39
N VAL A 215 23.62 -21.33 -5.53
CA VAL A 215 24.03 -19.93 -5.29
C VAL A 215 25.45 -19.87 -4.74
N LYS A 216 25.81 -20.76 -3.82
CA LYS A 216 27.15 -20.84 -3.24
C LYS A 216 28.18 -21.19 -4.32
N GLU A 217 27.94 -22.21 -5.13
CA GLU A 217 28.82 -22.60 -6.24
C GLU A 217 29.04 -21.45 -7.24
N LYS A 218 27.97 -20.76 -7.65
CA LYS A 218 28.09 -19.60 -8.56
C LYS A 218 28.84 -18.44 -7.92
N TRP A 219 28.70 -18.25 -6.60
CA TRP A 219 29.45 -17.23 -5.88
C TRP A 219 30.94 -17.56 -5.82
N ASP A 220 31.29 -18.82 -5.57
CA ASP A 220 32.68 -19.30 -5.56
C ASP A 220 33.36 -19.10 -6.93
N ILE A 221 32.64 -19.36 -8.03
CA ILE A 221 33.12 -19.06 -9.39
C ILE A 221 33.41 -17.56 -9.57
N VAL A 222 32.52 -16.68 -9.13
CA VAL A 222 32.74 -15.22 -9.20
C VAL A 222 33.96 -14.80 -8.38
N SER A 223 34.14 -15.39 -7.19
CA SER A 223 35.28 -15.13 -6.32
C SER A 223 36.60 -15.60 -6.93
N GLN A 224 36.62 -16.80 -7.54
CA GLN A 224 37.79 -17.33 -8.25
C GLN A 224 38.18 -16.47 -9.46
N LEU A 225 37.21 -16.07 -10.28
CA LEU A 225 37.46 -15.19 -11.45
C LEU A 225 38.03 -13.83 -11.03
N LYS A 226 37.56 -13.27 -9.90
CA LYS A 226 38.12 -12.04 -9.33
C LYS A 226 39.55 -12.24 -8.84
N ALA A 227 39.82 -13.34 -8.13
CA ALA A 227 41.16 -13.66 -7.63
C ALA A 227 42.17 -13.89 -8.77
N ALA A 228 41.73 -14.54 -9.86
CA ALA A 228 42.53 -14.79 -11.06
C ALA A 228 42.70 -13.55 -11.97
N LYS A 229 42.12 -12.40 -11.61
CA LYS A 229 42.11 -11.16 -12.43
C LYS A 229 41.59 -11.40 -13.86
N ALA A 230 40.56 -12.23 -14.00
CA ALA A 230 39.89 -12.49 -15.27
C ALA A 230 39.30 -11.21 -15.89
N SER A 231 38.92 -11.26 -17.17
CA SER A 231 38.40 -10.07 -17.86
C SER A 231 37.08 -9.59 -17.25
N LYS A 232 36.81 -8.30 -17.39
CA LYS A 232 35.56 -7.68 -16.91
C LYS A 232 34.31 -8.33 -17.53
N GLN A 233 34.45 -8.85 -18.74
CA GLN A 233 33.37 -9.50 -19.49
C GLN A 233 33.04 -10.88 -18.91
N GLU A 234 34.05 -11.67 -18.55
CA GLU A 234 33.89 -12.99 -17.91
C GLU A 234 33.31 -12.86 -16.50
N ILE A 235 33.81 -11.90 -15.71
CA ILE A 235 33.26 -11.60 -14.37
C ILE A 235 31.79 -11.14 -14.51
N GLY A 236 31.49 -10.30 -15.50
CA GLY A 236 30.13 -9.82 -15.77
C GLY A 236 29.15 -10.96 -16.07
N ALA A 237 29.55 -11.91 -16.94
CA ALA A 237 28.72 -13.07 -17.27
C ALA A 237 28.46 -13.97 -16.04
N ALA A 238 29.48 -14.25 -15.24
CA ALA A 238 29.33 -15.04 -14.02
C ALA A 238 28.42 -14.37 -12.97
N VAL A 239 28.48 -13.03 -12.85
CA VAL A 239 27.59 -12.26 -11.97
C VAL A 239 26.13 -12.32 -12.43
N VAL A 240 25.86 -12.36 -13.74
CA VAL A 240 24.49 -12.54 -14.28
C VAL A 240 23.94 -13.90 -13.89
N GLU A 241 24.74 -14.97 -14.02
CA GLU A 241 24.32 -16.33 -13.62
C GLU A 241 24.11 -16.45 -12.10
N LEU A 242 24.97 -15.84 -11.29
CA LEU A 242 24.77 -15.73 -9.85
C LEU A 242 23.45 -15.01 -9.51
N LYS A 243 23.11 -13.96 -10.26
CA LYS A 243 21.86 -13.22 -10.07
C LYS A 243 20.64 -14.09 -10.41
N LYS A 244 20.68 -14.83 -11.52
CA LYS A 244 19.64 -15.80 -11.87
C LYS A 244 19.45 -16.88 -10.80
N ALA A 245 20.54 -17.42 -10.25
CA ALA A 245 20.49 -18.41 -9.18
C ALA A 245 19.84 -17.84 -7.89
N LYS A 246 20.20 -16.61 -7.51
CA LYS A 246 19.57 -15.90 -6.38
C LYS A 246 18.09 -15.64 -6.60
N ASP A 247 17.71 -15.25 -7.81
CA ASP A 247 16.30 -15.05 -8.17
C ASP A 247 15.52 -16.37 -8.09
N ASN A 248 16.13 -17.50 -8.44
CA ASN A 248 15.51 -18.83 -8.33
C ASN A 248 15.25 -19.23 -6.86
N VAL A 249 16.21 -19.03 -5.96
CA VAL A 249 16.01 -19.25 -4.50
C VAL A 249 14.88 -18.39 -3.97
N SER A 250 14.80 -17.13 -4.41
CA SER A 250 13.69 -16.24 -4.07
C SER A 250 12.34 -16.81 -4.53
N LYS A 251 12.24 -17.29 -5.78
CA LYS A 251 11.01 -17.91 -6.29
C LYS A 251 10.60 -19.15 -5.51
N LEU A 252 11.55 -20.03 -5.19
CA LEU A 252 11.29 -21.26 -4.44
C LEU A 252 10.86 -20.99 -2.99
N SER A 253 11.40 -19.94 -2.37
CA SER A 253 11.11 -19.56 -0.97
C SER A 253 9.83 -18.73 -0.78
N HIS A 254 9.27 -18.14 -1.85
CA HIS A 254 8.09 -17.26 -1.77
C HIS A 254 6.76 -17.95 -2.16
N MET A 255 6.74 -19.26 -2.45
CA MET A 255 5.50 -20.00 -2.72
C MET A 255 4.78 -20.40 -1.42
N HIS A 256 4.23 -19.40 -0.72
CA HIS A 256 3.22 -19.65 0.31
C HIS A 256 1.82 -19.38 -0.28
N VAL A 257 1.06 -20.48 -0.42
CA VAL A 257 -0.41 -20.53 -0.52
C VAL A 257 -1.04 -20.05 -1.84
N LEU A 258 -1.13 -20.97 -2.81
CA LEU A 258 -2.38 -21.43 -3.46
C LEU A 258 -1.94 -22.40 -4.57
N LEU A 259 -1.78 -23.68 -4.24
CA LEU A 259 -1.29 -24.67 -5.21
C LEU A 259 -2.44 -25.20 -6.07
N VAL A 260 -2.86 -24.38 -7.04
CA VAL A 260 -3.42 -24.92 -8.28
C VAL A 260 -2.24 -25.56 -9.01
N VAL A 261 -2.34 -26.82 -9.42
CA VAL A 261 -1.33 -27.44 -10.30
C VAL A 261 -1.14 -26.52 -11.50
N TYR A 262 -0.01 -25.82 -11.50
CA TYR A 262 0.33 -24.85 -12.52
C TYR A 262 0.94 -25.62 -13.67
N ILE A 263 0.07 -26.19 -14.51
CA ILE A 263 0.45 -26.81 -15.76
C ILE A 263 -0.12 -25.92 -16.88
N PRO A 264 0.64 -24.90 -17.30
CA PRO A 264 0.18 -23.96 -18.31
C PRO A 264 0.31 -24.55 -19.71
N LEU A 265 -0.58 -24.11 -20.60
CA LEU A 265 -0.42 -24.28 -22.05
C LEU A 265 0.34 -23.08 -22.62
N ASP A 266 -0.15 -21.86 -22.34
CA ASP A 266 0.49 -20.60 -22.73
C ASP A 266 0.71 -19.68 -21.52
N GLN A 267 1.95 -19.27 -21.28
CA GLN A 267 2.31 -18.36 -20.20
C GLN A 267 2.42 -16.92 -20.70
N HIS A 268 1.88 -15.98 -19.92
CA HIS A 268 1.99 -14.56 -20.18
C HIS A 268 2.40 -13.82 -18.92
N SER A 269 3.30 -12.85 -19.07
CA SER A 269 3.75 -11.97 -18.00
C SER A 269 3.63 -10.52 -18.43
N VAL A 270 2.98 -9.70 -17.60
CA VAL A 270 2.96 -8.25 -17.76
C VAL A 270 4.11 -7.69 -16.93
N LEU A 271 5.12 -7.16 -17.62
CA LEU A 271 6.25 -6.49 -17.01
C LEU A 271 5.98 -4.98 -16.97
N VAL A 272 6.20 -4.36 -15.82
CA VAL A 272 6.15 -2.91 -15.68
C VAL A 272 7.54 -2.36 -15.32
N PRO A 273 7.88 -1.13 -15.75
CA PRO A 273 9.16 -0.52 -15.40
C PRO A 273 9.42 -0.53 -13.89
N LYS A 274 10.69 -0.74 -13.51
CA LYS A 274 11.22 -0.75 -12.12
C LYS A 274 10.73 -1.89 -11.21
N VAL A 275 9.52 -2.41 -11.40
CA VAL A 275 8.95 -3.48 -10.54
C VAL A 275 9.17 -4.87 -11.13
N GLY A 276 9.24 -4.99 -12.46
CA GLY A 276 9.32 -6.28 -13.14
C GLY A 276 7.92 -6.88 -13.33
N GLU A 277 7.76 -8.17 -13.05
CA GLU A 277 6.49 -8.87 -13.25
C GLU A 277 5.41 -8.38 -12.28
N LEU A 278 4.34 -7.82 -12.84
CA LEU A 278 3.17 -7.36 -12.11
C LEU A 278 2.03 -8.38 -12.16
N ILE A 279 1.79 -8.95 -13.35
CA ILE A 279 0.76 -9.96 -13.61
C ILE A 279 1.43 -11.17 -14.24
N GLY A 280 1.14 -12.35 -13.69
CA GLY A 280 1.51 -13.64 -14.26
C GLY A 280 0.25 -14.46 -14.51
N GLY A 281 0.09 -15.01 -15.71
CA GLY A 281 -1.11 -15.77 -16.08
C GLY A 281 -0.84 -16.87 -17.08
N SER A 282 -1.83 -17.75 -17.22
CA SER A 282 -1.80 -18.80 -18.24
C SER A 282 -3.17 -19.39 -18.54
N GLN A 283 -3.28 -19.95 -19.74
CA GLN A 283 -4.28 -20.99 -20.03
C GLN A 283 -3.90 -22.27 -19.29
N ARG A 284 -4.89 -22.91 -18.68
CA ARG A 284 -4.70 -24.14 -17.91
C ARG A 284 -4.90 -25.35 -18.81
N GLU A 285 -4.12 -26.40 -18.59
CA GLU A 285 -4.36 -27.68 -19.25
C GLU A 285 -5.72 -28.27 -18.79
N GLU A 286 -6.65 -28.36 -19.74
CA GLU A 286 -7.98 -28.92 -19.56
C GLU A 286 -8.08 -30.39 -19.94
N ARG A 287 -7.12 -30.95 -20.70
CA ARG A 287 -7.18 -32.34 -21.16
C ARG A 287 -6.66 -33.28 -20.08
N LEU A 288 -7.51 -34.23 -19.69
CA LEU A 288 -7.27 -35.13 -18.55
C LEU A 288 -6.05 -36.04 -18.76
N ASP A 289 -5.94 -36.63 -19.95
CA ASP A 289 -4.82 -37.49 -20.34
C ASP A 289 -3.49 -36.74 -20.30
N VAL A 290 -3.47 -35.51 -20.82
CA VAL A 290 -2.27 -34.67 -20.87
C VAL A 290 -1.85 -34.22 -19.46
N ILE A 291 -2.78 -33.78 -18.62
CA ILE A 291 -2.43 -33.35 -17.26
C ILE A 291 -1.97 -34.53 -16.40
N GLN A 292 -2.57 -35.72 -16.55
CA GLN A 292 -2.12 -36.94 -15.87
C GLN A 292 -0.73 -37.36 -16.33
N GLN A 293 -0.44 -37.28 -17.64
CA GLN A 293 0.90 -37.56 -18.15
C GLN A 293 1.92 -36.58 -17.56
N ARG A 294 1.60 -35.28 -17.54
CA ARG A 294 2.50 -34.27 -16.96
C ARG A 294 2.73 -34.46 -15.45
N LEU A 295 1.73 -34.87 -14.69
CA LEU A 295 1.92 -35.24 -13.27
C LEU A 295 2.93 -36.38 -13.12
N ARG A 296 2.85 -37.41 -13.98
CA ARG A 296 3.84 -38.50 -14.02
C ARG A 296 5.22 -37.99 -14.42
N ASP A 297 5.30 -37.16 -15.44
CA ASP A 297 6.57 -36.65 -15.97
C ASP A 297 7.34 -35.82 -14.92
N ILE A 298 6.62 -35.10 -14.05
CA ILE A 298 7.22 -34.28 -12.98
C ILE A 298 7.24 -34.98 -11.62
N GLY A 299 6.96 -36.29 -11.57
CA GLY A 299 7.08 -37.12 -10.38
C GLY A 299 6.09 -36.80 -9.26
N LEU A 300 4.95 -36.19 -9.56
CA LEU A 300 3.92 -35.88 -8.56
C LEU A 300 2.93 -37.03 -8.43
N PRO A 301 2.66 -37.53 -7.21
CA PRO A 301 1.67 -38.58 -6.99
C PRO A 301 0.27 -38.05 -7.34
N PRO A 302 -0.58 -38.80 -8.07
CA PRO A 302 -1.88 -38.32 -8.53
C PRO A 302 -2.92 -38.18 -7.41
N GLU A 303 -2.82 -38.97 -6.34
CA GLU A 303 -3.85 -39.10 -5.29
C GLU A 303 -4.20 -37.75 -4.61
N PRO A 304 -3.23 -36.87 -4.25
CA PRO A 304 -3.54 -35.55 -3.68
C PRO A 304 -4.18 -34.57 -4.68
N TYR A 305 -4.17 -34.89 -5.98
CA TYR A 305 -4.73 -34.07 -7.05
C TYR A 305 -6.05 -34.60 -7.57
N GLU A 306 -6.59 -35.67 -7.00
CA GLU A 306 -7.78 -36.33 -7.53
C GLU A 306 -8.97 -35.36 -7.67
N TRP A 307 -9.23 -34.54 -6.64
CA TRP A 307 -10.25 -33.50 -6.68
C TRP A 307 -9.99 -32.43 -7.76
N TYR A 308 -8.73 -32.19 -8.12
CA TYR A 308 -8.34 -31.23 -9.15
C TYR A 308 -8.43 -31.83 -10.56
N LEU A 309 -8.21 -33.15 -10.68
CA LEU A 309 -8.45 -33.94 -11.89
C LEU A 309 -9.96 -34.09 -12.16
N ASP A 310 -10.80 -34.13 -11.14
CA ASP A 310 -12.26 -34.13 -11.30
C ASP A 310 -12.78 -32.90 -12.07
N LEU A 311 -12.11 -31.74 -11.93
CA LEU A 311 -12.39 -30.54 -12.74
C LEU A 311 -12.17 -30.76 -14.25
N ARG A 312 -11.46 -31.82 -14.63
CA ARG A 312 -11.25 -32.25 -16.03
C ARG A 312 -12.18 -33.39 -16.44
N ARG A 313 -12.62 -34.21 -15.48
CA ARG A 313 -13.55 -35.34 -15.73
C ARG A 313 -14.98 -34.88 -15.95
N PHE A 314 -15.43 -33.88 -15.21
CA PHE A 314 -16.84 -33.50 -15.15
C PHE A 314 -17.06 -32.12 -15.78
N GLY A 315 -17.34 -32.07 -17.08
CA GLY A 315 -17.74 -30.85 -17.78
C GLY A 315 -16.63 -29.81 -17.95
N THR A 316 -15.42 -30.26 -18.29
CA THR A 316 -14.27 -29.36 -18.46
C THR A 316 -14.40 -28.44 -19.68
N VAL A 317 -13.69 -27.32 -19.62
CA VAL A 317 -13.65 -26.31 -20.68
C VAL A 317 -12.25 -25.71 -20.77
N GLN A 318 -11.93 -25.09 -21.90
CA GLN A 318 -10.76 -24.23 -21.98
C GLN A 318 -10.93 -23.04 -21.04
N HIS A 319 -9.93 -22.81 -20.18
CA HIS A 319 -9.98 -21.76 -19.19
C HIS A 319 -8.58 -21.17 -18.94
N ALA A 320 -8.55 -19.87 -18.63
CA ALA A 320 -7.34 -19.14 -18.33
C ALA A 320 -7.55 -18.26 -17.10
N GLY A 321 -6.44 -17.87 -16.46
CA GLY A 321 -6.48 -16.95 -15.35
C GLY A 321 -5.11 -16.35 -15.08
N PHE A 322 -5.08 -15.34 -14.20
CA PHE A 322 -3.87 -14.64 -13.83
C PHE A 322 -3.86 -14.30 -12.33
N GLY A 323 -2.66 -14.09 -11.80
CA GLY A 323 -2.43 -13.49 -10.49
C GLY A 323 -1.86 -12.09 -10.66
N LEU A 324 -2.30 -11.17 -9.79
CA LEU A 324 -1.79 -9.81 -9.68
C LEU A 324 -1.08 -9.64 -8.33
N GLY A 325 0.18 -9.23 -8.35
CA GLY A 325 0.88 -8.85 -7.12
C GLY A 325 0.37 -7.52 -6.58
N PHE A 326 -0.55 -7.54 -5.60
CA PHE A 326 -1.19 -6.31 -5.12
C PHE A 326 -0.19 -5.31 -4.54
N GLU A 327 0.73 -5.73 -3.68
CA GLU A 327 1.81 -4.87 -3.18
C GLU A 327 2.72 -4.36 -4.31
N ARG A 328 2.98 -5.16 -5.34
CA ARG A 328 3.76 -4.72 -6.53
C ARG A 328 3.02 -3.63 -7.31
N MET A 329 1.70 -3.71 -7.41
CA MET A 329 0.89 -2.65 -8.01
C MET A 329 1.00 -1.33 -7.22
N ILE A 330 1.03 -1.41 -5.88
CA ILE A 330 1.20 -0.21 -5.03
C ILE A 330 2.61 0.36 -5.17
N ILE A 331 3.66 -0.47 -5.21
CA ILE A 331 5.04 -0.03 -5.52
C ILE A 331 5.05 0.73 -6.84
N PHE A 332 4.45 0.17 -7.88
CA PHE A 332 4.39 0.81 -9.20
C PHE A 332 3.65 2.16 -9.15
N ALA A 333 2.50 2.22 -8.48
CA ALA A 333 1.70 3.44 -8.37
C ALA A 333 2.34 4.54 -7.50
N THR A 334 3.17 4.16 -6.52
CA THR A 334 3.76 5.09 -5.54
C THR A 334 5.20 5.48 -5.87
N GLY A 335 5.89 4.68 -6.68
CA GLY A 335 7.32 4.83 -6.97
C GLY A 335 8.24 4.44 -5.81
N LEU A 336 7.70 3.82 -4.75
CA LEU A 336 8.52 3.27 -3.67
C LEU A 336 9.27 2.02 -4.13
N GLU A 337 10.45 1.76 -3.55
CA GLU A 337 11.29 0.63 -3.97
C GLU A 337 11.07 -0.63 -3.13
N ASN A 338 10.71 -0.47 -1.84
CA ASN A 338 10.64 -1.57 -0.89
C ASN A 338 9.19 -1.98 -0.60
N ILE A 339 8.90 -3.28 -0.76
CA ILE A 339 7.57 -3.87 -0.52
C ILE A 339 7.07 -3.69 0.93
N ARG A 340 7.98 -3.54 1.89
CA ARG A 340 7.66 -3.35 3.31
C ARG A 340 7.00 -2.01 3.62
N ASP A 341 7.09 -1.05 2.70
CA ASP A 341 6.57 0.30 2.87
C ASP A 341 5.17 0.46 2.24
N VAL A 342 4.68 -0.55 1.51
CA VAL A 342 3.37 -0.55 0.83
C VAL A 342 2.32 -1.45 1.50
N ILE A 343 2.69 -2.13 2.57
CA ILE A 343 1.81 -2.93 3.42
C ILE A 343 1.85 -2.39 4.85
N PRO A 344 0.72 -2.32 5.59
CA PRO A 344 0.71 -1.76 6.95
C PRO A 344 1.72 -2.44 7.89
N PHE A 345 1.67 -3.77 7.93
CA PHE A 345 2.42 -4.62 8.85
C PHE A 345 3.15 -5.70 8.06
N PRO A 346 4.37 -5.42 7.56
CA PRO A 346 5.11 -6.36 6.73
C PRO A 346 5.57 -7.59 7.54
N ARG A 347 5.54 -8.76 6.90
CA ARG A 347 6.11 -10.00 7.43
C ARG A 347 7.31 -10.42 6.60
N TYR A 348 8.41 -10.79 7.25
CA TYR A 348 9.63 -11.26 6.59
C TYR A 348 10.49 -12.07 7.59
N PRO A 349 11.47 -12.86 7.11
CA PRO A 349 12.30 -13.69 8.00
C PRO A 349 12.89 -12.90 9.16
N GLY A 350 12.68 -13.41 10.38
CA GLY A 350 13.11 -12.78 11.63
C GLY A 350 12.24 -11.64 12.15
N ARG A 351 11.14 -11.27 11.48
CA ARG A 351 10.23 -10.19 11.91
C ARG A 351 8.76 -10.55 11.66
N ALA A 352 8.05 -10.83 12.75
CA ALA A 352 6.61 -11.07 12.78
C ALA A 352 5.88 -10.22 13.84
N ASP A 353 6.59 -9.24 14.42
CA ASP A 353 6.03 -8.27 15.36
C ASP A 353 4.90 -7.48 14.68
N LEU A 354 3.87 -7.13 15.45
CA LEU A 354 2.66 -6.34 15.08
C LEU A 354 2.13 -6.55 13.67
#